data_AF-A0A6P6JP02-F1
#
_entry.id   AF-A0A6P6JP02-F1
#
_cell.length_a   1.000
_cell.length_b   1.000
_cell.length_c   1.000
_cell.angle_alpha   90.00
_cell.angle_beta   90.00
_cell.angle_gamma   90.00
#
_symmetry.space_group_name_H-M   'P 1'
#
loop_
_entity.id
_entity.type
_entity.pdbx_description
1 polymer ?
#
loop_
_entity_poly.entity_id
_entity_poly.type
_entity_poly.pdbx_seq_one_letter_code
_entity_poly.pdbx_strand_id
1 'polypeptide(L)'
;MSRFGGYRWKHKPPDPDSKVATRHKDRSDMILQYKASVINKCKVATEHNLPCVDLATRYTEPVIIQRSKEQTEKYYLEHVRSVDASSHLLSNDKNHSIRIDQLFSPDSDENTPKTVILSGDSGRGKSFTLQKIMLDWASGELYSENFDVMFLFNCEELKCMFEEMSLFELLSWSCSLTLDQISQILSNNTKESPFPH
;
A
#
# COMPACT_ATOMS: atom_id res chain seq x y z
N MET A 1 64.47 -2.21 -36.28
CA MET A 1 63.87 -1.38 -35.21
C MET A 1 62.51 -0.88 -35.66
N SER A 2 61.42 -1.48 -35.21
CA SER A 2 60.08 -0.82 -35.22
C SER A 2 59.28 -1.37 -34.04
N ARG A 3 58.94 -0.47 -33.10
CA ARG A 3 58.25 -0.76 -31.85
C ARG A 3 56.74 -0.84 -32.09
N PHE A 4 56.11 -1.88 -31.54
CA PHE A 4 54.67 -1.96 -31.38
C PHE A 4 54.19 -0.92 -30.34
N GLY A 5 53.32 0.00 -30.76
CA GLY A 5 52.60 0.92 -29.87
C GLY A 5 51.37 0.23 -29.31
N GLY A 6 51.38 -0.11 -28.02
CA GLY A 6 50.24 -0.67 -27.31
C GLY A 6 49.23 0.40 -26.91
N TYR A 7 47.98 0.26 -27.36
CA TYR A 7 46.87 1.09 -26.89
C TYR A 7 46.47 0.63 -25.49
N ARG A 8 46.76 1.47 -24.49
CA ARG A 8 46.35 1.27 -23.09
C ARG A 8 44.92 1.77 -22.94
N TRP A 9 43.95 0.86 -22.93
CA TRP A 9 42.57 1.14 -22.55
C TRP A 9 42.54 1.62 -21.10
N LYS A 10 42.25 2.91 -20.89
CA LYS A 10 41.87 3.43 -19.58
C LYS A 10 40.38 3.12 -19.43
N HIS A 11 40.02 2.20 -18.53
CA HIS A 11 38.62 2.03 -18.13
C HIS A 11 38.11 3.37 -17.59
N LYS A 12 37.30 4.07 -18.39
CA LYS A 12 36.57 5.24 -17.93
C LYS A 12 35.51 4.74 -16.94
N PRO A 13 35.48 5.25 -15.69
CA PRO A 13 34.46 4.83 -14.75
C PRO A 13 33.07 5.14 -15.33
N PRO A 14 32.06 4.29 -15.09
CA PRO A 14 30.72 4.51 -15.62
C PRO A 14 30.19 5.84 -15.11
N ASP A 15 29.51 6.57 -16.01
CA ASP A 15 28.91 7.86 -15.71
C ASP A 15 27.92 7.70 -14.53
N PRO A 16 28.05 8.50 -13.44
CA PRO A 16 27.10 8.45 -12.33
C PRO A 16 25.65 8.59 -12.78
N ASP A 17 25.35 9.38 -13.81
CA ASP A 17 23.99 9.54 -14.34
C ASP A 17 23.47 8.25 -14.98
N SER A 18 24.36 7.48 -15.63
CA SER A 18 24.01 6.17 -16.18
C SER A 18 23.58 5.19 -15.10
N LYS A 19 24.26 5.17 -13.94
CA LYS A 19 23.95 4.26 -12.83
C LYS A 19 22.63 4.59 -12.15
N VAL A 20 22.30 5.88 -12.03
CA VAL A 20 21.04 6.35 -11.47
C VAL A 20 19.88 5.98 -12.40
N ALA A 21 20.03 6.20 -13.71
CA ALA A 21 19.03 5.81 -14.70
C ALA A 21 18.76 4.29 -14.70
N THR A 22 19.81 3.45 -14.60
CA THR A 22 19.63 1.99 -14.50
C THR A 22 18.87 1.61 -13.23
N ARG A 23 19.21 2.19 -12.07
CA ARG A 23 18.52 1.89 -10.80
C ARG A 23 17.04 2.28 -10.81
N HIS A 24 16.69 3.42 -11.39
CA HIS A 24 15.29 3.84 -11.52
C HIS A 24 14.51 2.87 -12.40
N LYS A 25 15.10 2.45 -13.52
CA LYS A 25 14.49 1.48 -14.42
C LYS A 25 14.29 0.12 -13.73
N ASP A 26 15.29 -0.38 -13.01
CA ASP A 26 15.22 -1.63 -12.26
C ASP A 26 14.12 -1.60 -11.19
N ARG A 27 13.99 -0.48 -10.46
CA ARG A 27 12.91 -0.30 -9.46
C ARG A 27 11.53 -0.30 -10.12
N SER A 28 11.36 0.45 -11.21
CA SER A 28 10.08 0.51 -11.91
C SER A 28 9.66 -0.86 -12.44
N ASP A 29 10.59 -1.62 -13.03
CA ASP A 29 10.31 -2.96 -13.55
C ASP A 29 9.96 -3.94 -12.43
N MET A 30 10.64 -3.86 -11.29
CA MET A 30 10.30 -4.62 -10.08
C MET A 30 8.88 -4.31 -9.57
N ILE A 31 8.51 -3.03 -9.45
CA ILE A 31 7.16 -2.65 -9.00
C ILE A 31 6.09 -3.13 -10.01
N LEU A 32 6.36 -3.03 -11.31
CA LEU A 32 5.47 -3.54 -12.35
C LEU A 32 5.26 -5.06 -12.24
N GLN A 33 6.32 -5.82 -12.01
CA GLN A 33 6.23 -7.27 -11.76
C GLN A 33 5.41 -7.58 -10.50
N TYR A 34 5.60 -6.80 -9.44
CA TYR A 34 4.80 -6.95 -8.23
C TYR A 34 3.32 -6.67 -8.47
N LYS A 35 2.99 -5.57 -9.17
CA LYS A 35 1.61 -5.27 -9.55
C LYS A 35 0.98 -6.40 -10.38
N ALA A 36 1.70 -6.99 -11.32
CA ALA A 36 1.22 -8.14 -12.08
C ALA A 36 0.89 -9.36 -11.18
N SER A 37 1.73 -9.62 -10.17
CA SER A 37 1.49 -10.67 -9.16
C SER A 37 0.21 -10.37 -8.34
N VAL A 38 0.02 -9.13 -7.93
CA VAL A 38 -1.18 -8.68 -7.20
C VAL A 38 -2.45 -8.83 -8.04
N ILE A 39 -2.43 -8.45 -9.32
CA ILE A 39 -3.55 -8.66 -10.24
C ILE A 39 -3.91 -10.14 -10.28
N ASN A 40 -2.95 -11.02 -10.51
CA ASN A 40 -3.21 -12.47 -10.57
C ASN A 40 -3.80 -13.01 -9.25
N LYS A 41 -3.32 -12.54 -8.10
CA LYS A 41 -3.82 -12.94 -6.78
C LYS A 41 -5.23 -12.41 -6.49
N CYS A 42 -5.54 -11.17 -6.90
CA CYS A 42 -6.77 -10.48 -6.51
C CYS A 42 -7.89 -10.60 -7.57
N LYS A 43 -7.60 -11.04 -8.79
CA LYS A 43 -8.58 -11.13 -9.88
C LYS A 43 -9.71 -12.12 -9.60
N VAL A 44 -9.46 -13.13 -8.78
CA VAL A 44 -10.43 -14.17 -8.44
C VAL A 44 -10.88 -13.99 -6.99
N ALA A 45 -12.19 -13.93 -6.77
CA ALA A 45 -12.73 -14.07 -5.43
C ALA A 45 -13.12 -15.52 -5.16
N THR A 46 -12.63 -16.06 -4.05
CA THR A 46 -13.13 -17.30 -3.45
C THR A 46 -14.01 -16.95 -2.26
N GLU A 47 -15.32 -16.91 -2.47
CA GLU A 47 -16.27 -16.97 -1.36
C GLU A 47 -16.61 -18.43 -1.08
N HIS A 48 -16.72 -18.79 0.20
CA HIS A 48 -17.07 -20.14 0.62
C HIS A 48 -18.39 -20.57 -0.06
N ASN A 49 -18.28 -21.56 -0.96
CA ASN A 49 -19.34 -22.17 -1.80
C ASN A 49 -19.61 -21.54 -3.18
N LEU A 50 -18.88 -20.52 -3.63
CA LEU A 50 -18.99 -20.03 -5.01
C LEU A 50 -17.83 -20.53 -5.88
N PRO A 51 -18.09 -20.90 -7.15
CA PRO A 51 -17.02 -21.18 -8.09
C PRO A 51 -16.12 -19.93 -8.23
N CYS A 52 -14.84 -20.13 -8.51
CA CYS A 52 -13.88 -19.07 -8.87
C CYS A 52 -14.52 -18.13 -9.93
N VAL A 53 -14.87 -16.91 -9.54
CA VAL A 53 -15.44 -15.90 -10.44
C VAL A 53 -14.55 -14.66 -10.47
N ASP A 54 -14.46 -14.05 -11.65
CA ASP A 54 -13.74 -12.80 -11.88
C ASP A 54 -14.35 -11.66 -11.02
N LEU A 55 -13.50 -11.04 -10.21
CA LEU A 55 -13.88 -10.02 -9.24
C LEU A 55 -14.59 -8.83 -9.90
N ALA A 56 -14.10 -8.39 -11.06
CA ALA A 56 -14.64 -7.22 -11.76
C ALA A 56 -16.09 -7.45 -12.22
N THR A 57 -16.45 -8.69 -12.54
CA THR A 57 -17.82 -9.02 -13.01
C THR A 57 -18.87 -9.04 -11.91
N ARG A 58 -18.47 -9.14 -10.63
CA ARG A 58 -19.38 -9.28 -9.48
C ARG A 58 -19.30 -8.11 -8.50
N TYR A 59 -18.31 -7.24 -8.66
CA TYR A 59 -18.12 -6.12 -7.76
C TYR A 59 -19.24 -5.09 -7.90
N THR A 60 -19.95 -4.86 -6.80
CA THR A 60 -20.87 -3.74 -6.65
C THR A 60 -20.26 -2.77 -5.66
N GLU A 61 -20.11 -1.52 -6.07
CA GLU A 61 -19.55 -0.48 -5.20
C GLU A 61 -20.43 -0.32 -3.94
N PRO A 62 -19.86 -0.50 -2.73
CA PRO A 62 -20.62 -0.39 -1.50
C PRO A 62 -20.90 1.08 -1.18
N VAL A 63 -22.03 1.32 -0.51
CA VAL A 63 -22.26 2.62 0.15
C VAL A 63 -21.39 2.69 1.40
N ILE A 64 -20.41 3.57 1.39
CA ILE A 64 -19.52 3.83 2.52
C ILE A 64 -19.99 5.12 3.20
N ILE A 65 -20.25 5.03 4.50
CA ILE A 65 -20.61 6.18 5.32
C ILE A 65 -19.42 6.54 6.19
N GLN A 66 -18.84 7.71 5.95
CA GLN A 66 -17.87 8.31 6.86
C GLN A 66 -18.64 8.77 8.10
N ARG A 67 -18.22 8.28 9.27
CA ARG A 67 -18.81 8.67 10.54
C ARG A 67 -18.27 10.01 10.99
N SER A 68 -19.06 10.72 11.80
CA SER A 68 -18.61 11.93 12.48
C SER A 68 -17.34 11.66 13.28
N LYS A 69 -16.58 12.73 13.56
CA LYS A 69 -15.38 12.67 14.39
C LYS A 69 -15.67 12.08 15.77
N GLU A 70 -16.75 12.52 16.42
CA GLU A 70 -17.23 12.01 17.71
C GLU A 70 -17.50 10.48 17.67
N GLN A 71 -18.20 9.99 16.65
CA GLN A 71 -18.48 8.56 16.51
C GLN A 71 -17.22 7.75 16.23
N THR A 72 -16.28 8.33 15.48
CA THR A 72 -14.98 7.72 15.20
C THR A 72 -14.15 7.60 16.48
N GLU A 73 -14.02 8.67 17.26
CA GLU A 73 -13.34 8.68 18.56
C GLU A 73 -13.94 7.65 19.52
N LYS A 74 -15.26 7.60 19.64
CA LYS A 74 -15.95 6.59 20.45
C LYS A 74 -15.61 5.16 20.01
N TYR A 75 -15.63 4.89 18.71
CA TYR A 75 -15.27 3.57 18.17
C TYR A 75 -13.82 3.18 18.49
N TYR A 76 -12.88 4.12 18.35
CA TYR A 76 -11.46 3.87 18.68
C TYR A 76 -11.26 3.56 20.17
N LEU A 77 -11.90 4.32 21.06
CA LEU A 77 -11.85 4.08 22.51
C LEU A 77 -12.45 2.72 22.89
N GLU A 78 -13.55 2.32 22.25
CA GLU A 78 -14.27 1.09 22.59
C GLU A 78 -13.60 -0.17 22.01
N HIS A 79 -12.97 -0.09 20.84
CA HIS A 79 -12.56 -1.27 20.08
C HIS A 79 -11.08 -1.32 19.67
N VAL A 80 -10.32 -0.23 19.79
CA VAL A 80 -8.93 -0.19 19.27
C VAL A 80 -7.88 -0.01 20.40
N ARG A 81 -8.02 0.94 21.34
CA ARG A 81 -7.12 1.09 22.52
C ARG A 81 -7.77 1.82 23.71
N SER A 82 -7.39 1.42 24.94
CA SER A 82 -7.89 1.90 26.24
C SER A 82 -7.11 3.09 26.88
N VAL A 83 -6.12 3.73 26.24
CA VAL A 83 -5.40 4.86 26.88
C VAL A 83 -5.00 5.97 25.89
N ASP A 84 -5.32 7.21 26.32
CA ASP A 84 -4.82 8.55 25.96
C ASP A 84 -4.76 8.97 24.49
N ALA A 85 -5.92 9.00 23.82
CA ALA A 85 -6.13 9.89 22.67
C ALA A 85 -6.95 11.11 23.12
N SER A 86 -6.34 12.00 23.90
CA SER A 86 -6.88 13.36 24.05
C SER A 86 -6.33 14.21 22.91
N SER A 87 -7.10 14.31 21.83
CA SER A 87 -6.94 15.40 20.86
C SER A 87 -8.24 16.18 20.83
N HIS A 88 -8.20 17.39 21.38
CA HIS A 88 -9.23 18.40 21.23
C HIS A 88 -9.62 18.55 19.76
N LEU A 89 -10.92 18.57 19.47
CA LEU A 89 -11.63 19.60 18.68
C LEU A 89 -12.98 19.03 18.23
N LEU A 90 -14.04 19.58 18.80
CA LEU A 90 -15.43 19.38 18.40
C LEU A 90 -15.64 19.97 17.01
N SER A 91 -15.55 19.14 15.97
CA SER A 91 -16.12 19.46 14.65
C SER A 91 -17.46 18.76 14.50
N ASN A 92 -18.49 19.51 14.14
CA ASN A 92 -19.87 19.05 13.99
C ASN A 92 -20.07 18.37 12.63
N ASP A 93 -19.16 17.44 12.28
CA ASP A 93 -19.16 16.82 10.98
C ASP A 93 -20.23 15.72 10.95
N LYS A 94 -21.22 15.86 10.09
CA LYS A 94 -22.31 14.89 10.00
C LYS A 94 -21.84 13.67 9.21
N ASN A 95 -22.48 12.55 9.48
CA ASN A 95 -22.30 11.36 8.67
C ASN A 95 -22.62 11.68 7.22
N HIS A 96 -21.70 11.35 6.32
CA HIS A 96 -21.89 11.56 4.90
C HIS A 96 -21.40 10.34 4.11
N SER A 97 -22.00 10.14 2.93
CA SER A 97 -21.56 9.08 2.03
C SER A 97 -20.27 9.50 1.34
N ILE A 98 -19.32 8.60 1.29
CA ILE A 98 -18.07 8.77 0.54
C ILE A 98 -17.91 7.64 -0.46
N ARG A 99 -17.10 7.90 -1.47
CA ARG A 99 -16.68 6.90 -2.46
C ARG A 99 -15.38 6.22 -2.00
N ILE A 100 -15.03 5.12 -2.65
CA ILE A 100 -13.77 4.42 -2.36
C ILE A 100 -12.57 5.30 -2.68
N ASP A 101 -12.54 6.01 -3.81
CA ASP A 101 -11.46 6.94 -4.16
C ASP A 101 -11.22 8.06 -3.13
N GLN A 102 -12.16 8.29 -2.21
CA GLN A 102 -12.09 9.32 -1.18
C GLN A 102 -11.58 8.85 0.18
N LEU A 103 -11.32 7.54 0.39
CA LEU A 103 -10.91 7.02 1.72
C LEU A 103 -9.66 7.67 2.30
N PHE A 104 -8.76 8.16 1.44
CA PHE A 104 -7.52 8.84 1.82
C PHE A 104 -7.50 10.32 1.36
N SER A 105 -8.67 10.90 1.06
CA SER A 105 -8.74 12.34 0.80
C SER A 105 -8.46 13.13 2.09
N PRO A 106 -7.80 14.30 1.99
CA PRO A 106 -7.61 15.16 3.15
C PRO A 106 -8.95 15.63 3.73
N ASP A 107 -9.01 15.79 5.05
CA ASP A 107 -10.17 16.35 5.74
C ASP A 107 -10.24 17.88 5.63
N SER A 108 -11.21 18.49 6.33
CA SER A 108 -11.39 19.95 6.36
C SER A 108 -10.17 20.71 6.90
N ASP A 109 -9.32 20.03 7.68
CA ASP A 109 -8.11 20.58 8.27
C ASP A 109 -6.87 20.23 7.42
N GLU A 110 -7.07 19.82 6.17
CA GLU A 110 -6.05 19.37 5.21
C GLU A 110 -5.23 18.16 5.66
N ASN A 111 -5.70 17.40 6.66
CA ASN A 111 -5.00 16.23 7.15
C ASN A 111 -5.39 14.99 6.34
N THR A 112 -4.40 14.36 5.70
CA THR A 112 -4.60 13.06 5.05
C THR A 112 -4.68 11.94 6.11
N PRO A 113 -5.75 11.14 6.11
CA PRO A 113 -5.87 9.98 7.00
C PRO A 113 -4.70 9.00 6.81
N LYS A 114 -4.03 8.65 7.91
CA LYS A 114 -2.99 7.59 7.92
C LYS A 114 -3.58 6.20 8.14
N THR A 115 -4.77 6.14 8.76
CA THR A 115 -5.46 4.90 9.12
C THR A 115 -6.95 5.04 8.79
N VAL A 116 -7.48 4.07 8.04
CA VAL A 116 -8.90 3.96 7.72
C VAL A 116 -9.41 2.64 8.26
N ILE A 117 -10.55 2.67 8.97
CA ILE A 117 -11.20 1.45 9.47
C ILE A 117 -12.53 1.27 8.77
N LEU A 118 -12.61 0.25 7.92
CA LEU A 118 -13.88 -0.20 7.35
C LEU A 118 -14.60 -1.09 8.37
N SER A 119 -15.73 -0.62 8.90
CA SER A 119 -16.51 -1.33 9.90
C SER A 119 -17.93 -1.63 9.40
N GLY A 120 -18.47 -2.76 9.83
CA GLY A 120 -19.81 -3.22 9.45
C GLY A 120 -19.96 -4.71 9.74
N ASP A 121 -21.19 -5.22 9.64
CA ASP A 121 -21.51 -6.60 9.99
C ASP A 121 -20.75 -7.63 9.14
N SER A 122 -20.66 -8.86 9.64
CA SER A 122 -20.09 -9.97 8.89
C SER A 122 -20.85 -10.17 7.57
N GLY A 123 -20.15 -10.55 6.50
CA GLY A 123 -20.75 -10.76 5.18
C GLY A 123 -21.06 -9.48 4.37
N ARG A 124 -20.83 -8.27 4.90
CA ARG A 124 -21.04 -7.01 4.16
C ARG A 124 -19.95 -6.66 3.13
N GLY A 125 -19.12 -7.63 2.72
CA GLY A 125 -18.15 -7.43 1.65
C GLY A 125 -16.92 -6.56 2.00
N LYS A 126 -16.56 -6.42 3.28
CA LYS A 126 -15.37 -5.65 3.70
C LYS A 126 -14.08 -6.19 3.06
N SER A 127 -13.78 -7.47 3.25
CA SER A 127 -12.61 -8.13 2.65
C SER A 127 -12.65 -8.09 1.12
N PHE A 128 -13.84 -8.23 0.53
CA PHE A 128 -14.07 -8.13 -0.91
C PHE A 128 -13.76 -6.72 -1.45
N THR A 129 -14.08 -5.68 -0.67
CA THR A 129 -13.75 -4.27 -0.98
C THR A 129 -12.24 -4.04 -0.93
N LEU A 130 -11.54 -4.54 0.10
CA LEU A 130 -10.08 -4.49 0.18
C LEU A 130 -9.41 -5.21 -1.01
N GLN A 131 -9.94 -6.37 -1.40
CA GLN A 131 -9.45 -7.10 -2.57
C GLN A 131 -9.63 -6.31 -3.86
N LYS A 132 -10.78 -5.63 -4.04
CA LYS A 132 -11.02 -4.75 -5.19
C LYS A 132 -10.05 -3.56 -5.21
N ILE A 133 -9.84 -2.90 -4.08
CA ILE A 133 -8.87 -1.81 -3.96
C ILE A 133 -7.47 -2.27 -4.41
N MET A 134 -7.03 -3.44 -3.96
CA MET A 134 -5.73 -4.01 -4.37
C MET A 134 -5.65 -4.29 -5.88
N LEU A 135 -6.73 -4.82 -6.47
CA LEU A 135 -6.81 -5.09 -7.90
C LEU A 135 -6.73 -3.78 -8.73
N ASP A 136 -7.47 -2.77 -8.33
CA ASP A 136 -7.55 -1.49 -9.03
C ASP A 136 -6.24 -0.72 -8.91
N TRP A 137 -5.63 -0.74 -7.73
CA TRP A 137 -4.31 -0.16 -7.52
C TRP A 137 -3.22 -0.80 -8.38
N ALA A 138 -3.22 -2.13 -8.45
CA ALA A 138 -2.26 -2.86 -9.26
C ALA A 138 -2.50 -2.64 -10.77
N SER A 139 -3.75 -2.42 -11.17
CA SER A 139 -4.14 -2.07 -12.55
C SER A 139 -3.90 -0.59 -12.89
N GLY A 140 -3.59 0.24 -11.90
CA GLY A 140 -3.32 1.67 -12.06
C GLY A 140 -4.57 2.57 -12.00
N GLU A 141 -5.74 2.00 -11.70
CA GLU A 141 -7.03 2.69 -11.71
C GLU A 141 -7.33 3.46 -10.42
N LEU A 142 -6.77 3.00 -9.29
CA LEU A 142 -7.06 3.57 -7.97
C LEU A 142 -5.77 3.76 -7.16
N TYR A 143 -5.60 4.93 -6.52
CA TYR A 143 -4.48 5.24 -5.63
C TYR A 143 -3.06 5.05 -6.21
N SER A 144 -2.92 4.96 -7.53
CA SER A 144 -1.62 4.78 -8.18
C SER A 144 -0.67 5.96 -7.96
N GLU A 145 -1.22 7.15 -7.71
CA GLU A 145 -0.49 8.36 -7.34
C GLU A 145 -0.28 8.50 -5.82
N ASN A 146 -1.12 7.84 -5.00
CA ASN A 146 -1.04 7.91 -3.54
C ASN A 146 -0.07 6.89 -2.95
N PHE A 147 0.03 5.70 -3.55
CA PHE A 147 0.83 4.60 -3.01
C PHE A 147 1.69 3.92 -4.09
N ASP A 148 3.01 3.95 -3.88
CA ASP A 148 3.97 3.20 -4.72
C ASP A 148 3.73 1.68 -4.63
N VAL A 149 3.42 1.19 -3.43
CA VAL A 149 3.31 -0.23 -3.08
C VAL A 149 2.22 -0.42 -2.03
N MET A 150 1.31 -1.38 -2.24
CA MET A 150 0.32 -1.81 -1.25
C MET A 150 0.56 -3.26 -0.84
N PHE A 151 0.32 -3.57 0.44
CA PHE A 151 0.42 -4.92 1.00
C PHE A 151 -0.93 -5.31 1.59
N LEU A 152 -1.40 -6.53 1.30
CA LEU A 152 -2.64 -7.08 1.82
C LEU A 152 -2.35 -8.25 2.74
N PHE A 153 -2.84 -8.17 3.97
CA PHE A 153 -2.67 -9.19 4.99
C PHE A 153 -4.00 -9.85 5.35
N ASN A 154 -3.98 -11.17 5.51
CA ASN A 154 -5.08 -11.91 6.10
C ASN A 154 -4.86 -12.05 7.61
N CYS A 155 -5.68 -11.37 8.41
CA CYS A 155 -5.56 -11.41 9.86
C CYS A 155 -5.75 -12.81 10.45
N GLU A 156 -6.49 -13.71 9.81
CA GLU A 156 -6.63 -15.09 10.27
C GLU A 156 -5.34 -15.88 10.09
N GLU A 157 -4.64 -15.68 8.98
CA GLU A 157 -3.32 -16.28 8.74
C GLU A 157 -2.28 -15.70 9.72
N LEU A 158 -2.30 -14.38 9.94
CA LEU A 158 -1.39 -13.72 10.89
C LEU A 158 -1.58 -14.21 12.33
N LYS A 159 -2.82 -14.50 12.75
CA LYS A 159 -3.10 -15.06 14.09
C LYS A 159 -2.50 -16.44 14.30
N CYS A 160 -2.29 -17.20 13.22
CA CYS A 160 -1.70 -18.53 13.27
C CYS A 160 -0.16 -18.50 13.29
N MET A 161 0.47 -17.32 13.24
CA MET A 161 1.91 -17.19 13.32
C MET A 161 2.36 -17.24 14.78
N PHE A 162 3.24 -18.21 15.09
CA PHE A 162 3.74 -18.44 16.45
C PHE A 162 5.12 -17.83 16.69
N GLU A 163 5.78 -17.34 15.65
CA GLU A 163 7.13 -16.80 15.70
C GLU A 163 7.12 -15.28 15.55
N GLU A 164 8.00 -14.60 16.27
CA GLU A 164 8.22 -13.16 16.11
C GLU A 164 8.84 -12.89 14.74
N MET A 165 8.27 -11.92 14.00
CA MET A 165 8.78 -11.50 12.71
C MET A 165 9.08 -10.02 12.70
N SER A 166 10.19 -9.65 12.08
CA SER A 166 10.47 -8.27 11.73
C SER A 166 9.45 -7.77 10.69
N LEU A 167 9.32 -6.44 10.56
CA LEU A 167 8.47 -5.84 9.52
C LEU A 167 8.86 -6.31 8.12
N PHE A 168 10.16 -6.46 7.85
CA PHE A 168 10.65 -6.91 6.54
C PHE A 168 10.23 -8.35 6.24
N GLU A 169 10.35 -9.24 7.23
CA GLU A 169 9.90 -10.64 7.10
C GLU A 169 8.39 -10.73 6.92
N LEU A 170 7.62 -9.95 7.70
CA LEU A 170 6.17 -9.89 7.56
C LEU A 170 5.74 -9.39 6.18
N LEU A 171 6.37 -8.33 5.67
CA LEU A 171 6.09 -7.80 4.34
C LEU A 171 6.47 -8.81 3.26
N SER A 172 7.65 -9.43 3.35
CA SER A 172 8.11 -10.43 2.39
C SER A 172 7.23 -11.69 2.40
N TRP A 173 6.70 -12.08 3.55
CA TRP A 173 5.75 -13.19 3.66
C TRP A 173 4.42 -12.91 2.96
N SER A 174 3.93 -11.67 3.00
CA SER A 174 2.62 -11.29 2.43
C SER A 174 2.58 -11.16 0.92
N CYS A 175 3.74 -11.00 0.28
CA CYS A 175 3.87 -10.58 -1.11
C CYS A 175 4.96 -11.35 -1.85
N SER A 176 5.11 -11.13 -3.16
CA SER A 176 6.14 -11.80 -3.96
C SER A 176 7.47 -11.02 -4.01
N LEU A 177 7.69 -10.07 -3.11
CA LEU A 177 8.93 -9.27 -3.04
C LEU A 177 9.92 -9.90 -2.07
N THR A 178 11.21 -9.85 -2.43
CA THR A 178 12.31 -10.26 -1.54
C THR A 178 12.61 -9.17 -0.49
N LEU A 179 13.30 -9.56 0.59
CA LEU A 179 13.74 -8.61 1.62
C LEU A 179 14.56 -7.44 1.05
N ASP A 180 15.46 -7.72 0.10
CA ASP A 180 16.27 -6.69 -0.57
C ASP A 180 15.41 -5.72 -1.37
N GLN A 181 14.40 -6.24 -2.08
CA GLN A 181 13.46 -5.42 -2.85
C GLN A 181 12.63 -4.52 -1.92
N ILE A 182 12.15 -5.06 -0.79
CA ILE A 182 11.42 -4.28 0.22
C ILE A 182 12.31 -3.19 0.82
N SER A 183 13.57 -3.51 1.12
CA SER A 183 14.56 -2.53 1.60
C SER A 183 14.80 -1.40 0.60
N GLN A 184 14.94 -1.72 -0.68
CA GLN A 184 15.05 -0.72 -1.74
C GLN A 184 13.79 0.14 -1.88
N ILE A 185 12.60 -0.45 -1.68
CA ILE A 185 11.33 0.28 -1.72
C ILE A 185 11.29 1.32 -0.59
N LEU A 186 11.56 0.89 0.64
CA LEU A 186 11.39 1.70 1.85
C LEU A 186 12.48 2.76 2.05
N SER A 187 13.73 2.48 1.65
CA SER A 187 14.87 3.41 1.83
C SER A 187 14.75 4.74 1.07
N ASN A 188 13.99 4.76 -0.04
CA ASN A 188 13.86 5.95 -0.88
C ASN A 188 12.70 6.89 -0.50
N ASN A 189 11.94 6.57 0.56
CA ASN A 189 10.85 7.42 1.06
C ASN A 189 11.32 8.55 2.00
N THR A 190 12.62 8.61 2.29
CA THR A 190 13.24 9.72 3.02
C THR A 190 13.35 10.94 2.11
N LYS A 191 12.22 11.61 1.83
CA LYS A 191 12.28 13.01 1.41
C LYS A 191 12.76 13.79 2.64
N GLU A 192 13.99 14.28 2.59
CA GLU A 192 14.46 15.31 3.51
C GLU A 192 13.42 16.44 3.56
N SER A 193 12.95 16.77 4.77
CA SER A 193 12.16 17.98 4.99
C SER A 193 12.94 19.18 4.46
N PRO A 194 12.35 20.06 3.62
CA PRO A 194 13.03 21.26 3.13
C PRO A 194 13.27 22.32 4.22
N PHE A 195 12.79 22.09 5.44
CA PHE A 195 12.86 23.07 6.51
C PHE A 195 13.81 22.60 7.60
N PRO A 196 14.97 23.27 7.80
CA PRO A 196 15.71 23.15 9.04
C PRO A 196 14.91 23.81 10.17
N HIS A 197 14.92 23.16 11.34
CA HIS A 197 14.44 23.71 12.60
C HIS A 197 15.15 25.02 12.97
#